data_AF-A0A8H3H2B4-F1
#
_entry.id   AF-A0A8H3H2B4-F1
#
_cell.length_a   1.000
_cell.length_b   1.000
_cell.length_c   1.000
_cell.angle_alpha   90.00
_cell.angle_beta   90.00
_cell.angle_gamma   90.00
#
_symmetry.space_group_name_H-M   'P 1'
#
loop_
_entity.id
_entity.type
_entity.pdbx_description
1 polymer ?
#
loop_
_entity_poly.entity_id
_entity_poly.type
_entity_poly.pdbx_seq_one_letter_code
_entity_poly.pdbx_strand_id
1 'polypeptide(L)'
;MSTITINGRTMDAQAFRDEAISFTDMMAKNARLDEPLPAGQDFSEAEDKELQTQLQAMDILPQEAKSIMWAAFCAKHVSKLARNLRELSLETQPKAFSTHVQILSLLPEASQEPYYRLFLSSPESRSLSNLIGNAFARGIMWRRPSGPGCICGLLIELLFWCDPAEGDDKKSPMDASARRRVARKLASIKANSSFQYLPVVQRADVERLEGVLTVVEQMPEDFYLNSTRDHLLGQVDCCGNEDCGEHPTMRCTRCKSVEYCGKKCQARHWKNGHKVRCFARE
;
A
#
# COMPACT_ATOMS: atom_id res chain seq x y z
N MET A 1 0.53 3.65 -33.17
CA MET A 1 1.17 3.46 -31.85
C MET A 1 0.21 3.98 -30.79
N SER A 2 0.11 3.33 -29.63
CA SER A 2 -0.79 3.78 -28.55
C SER A 2 -0.08 4.86 -27.76
N THR A 3 -0.75 5.98 -27.47
CA THR A 3 -0.14 7.09 -26.73
C THR A 3 -0.77 7.27 -25.36
N ILE A 4 -0.03 7.89 -24.45
CA ILE A 4 -0.51 8.35 -23.14
C ILE A 4 -0.13 9.83 -22.98
N THR A 5 -1.01 10.62 -22.38
CA THR A 5 -0.75 12.03 -22.10
C THR A 5 -0.56 12.22 -20.60
N ILE A 6 0.61 12.72 -20.20
CA ILE A 6 0.93 13.05 -18.80
C ILE A 6 1.34 14.51 -18.76
N ASN A 7 0.64 15.34 -17.97
CA ASN A 7 0.85 16.79 -17.90
C ASN A 7 0.95 17.48 -19.29
N GLY A 8 0.06 17.09 -20.22
CA GLY A 8 0.03 17.65 -21.57
C GLY A 8 1.12 17.14 -22.52
N ARG A 9 2.01 16.25 -22.08
CA ARG A 9 3.02 15.60 -22.93
C ARG A 9 2.52 14.24 -23.39
N THR A 10 2.46 14.05 -24.70
CA THR A 10 2.10 12.77 -25.32
C THR A 10 3.34 11.90 -25.46
N MET A 11 3.29 10.69 -24.90
CA MET A 11 4.36 9.70 -24.91
C MET A 11 3.87 8.38 -25.52
N ASP A 12 4.79 7.53 -25.97
CA ASP A 12 4.43 6.17 -26.34
C ASP A 12 4.06 5.36 -25.08
N ALA A 13 2.88 4.77 -25.11
CA ALA A 13 2.30 4.07 -23.97
C ALA A 13 3.09 2.80 -23.59
N GLN A 14 3.69 2.12 -24.57
CA GLN A 14 4.46 0.90 -24.32
C GLN A 14 5.82 1.26 -23.71
N ALA A 15 6.53 2.22 -24.29
CA ALA A 15 7.80 2.72 -23.77
C ALA A 15 7.66 3.21 -22.32
N PHE A 16 6.61 3.97 -22.02
CA PHE A 16 6.36 4.44 -20.66
C PHE A 16 6.07 3.29 -19.68
N ARG A 17 5.31 2.28 -20.11
CA ARG A 17 5.06 1.08 -19.31
C ARG A 17 6.35 0.32 -19.01
N ASP A 18 7.23 0.19 -20.00
CA ASP A 18 8.50 -0.52 -19.84
C ASP A 18 9.48 0.27 -18.94
N GLU A 19 9.46 1.60 -19.02
CA GLU A 19 10.16 2.48 -18.08
C GLU A 19 9.65 2.34 -16.64
N ALA A 20 8.33 2.30 -16.44
CA ALA A 20 7.74 2.06 -15.13
C ALA A 20 8.13 0.70 -14.53
N ILE A 21 8.21 -0.34 -15.36
CA ILE A 21 8.71 -1.66 -14.95
C ILE A 21 10.19 -1.58 -14.56
N SER A 22 11.02 -1.00 -15.41
CA SER A 22 12.46 -0.85 -15.13
C SER A 22 12.72 -0.08 -13.83
N PHE A 23 11.99 1.02 -13.61
CA PHE A 23 12.09 1.81 -12.39
C PHE A 23 11.70 1.01 -11.13
N THR A 24 10.60 0.25 -11.19
CA THR A 24 10.12 -0.53 -10.04
C THR A 24 10.97 -1.77 -9.77
N ASP A 25 11.51 -2.41 -10.81
CA ASP A 25 12.48 -3.50 -10.67
C ASP A 25 13.79 -2.97 -10.05
N MET A 26 14.25 -1.77 -10.44
CA MET A 26 15.39 -1.12 -9.78
C MET A 26 15.10 -0.81 -8.31
N MET A 27 13.89 -0.35 -7.99
CA MET A 27 13.49 -0.10 -6.60
C MET A 27 13.47 -1.38 -5.77
N ALA A 28 12.94 -2.47 -6.33
CA ALA A 28 12.94 -3.78 -5.67
C ALA A 28 14.38 -4.27 -5.41
N LYS A 29 15.28 -4.10 -6.38
CA LYS A 29 16.70 -4.41 -6.24
C LYS A 29 17.36 -3.59 -5.13
N ASN A 30 17.19 -2.26 -5.15
CA ASN A 30 17.77 -1.35 -4.16
C ASN A 30 17.20 -1.59 -2.75
N ALA A 31 15.93 -2.00 -2.66
CA ALA A 31 15.30 -2.45 -1.42
C ALA A 31 15.68 -3.89 -1.02
N ARG A 32 16.61 -4.54 -1.73
CA ARG A 32 17.08 -5.90 -1.44
C ARG A 32 15.94 -6.94 -1.43
N LEU A 33 14.95 -6.79 -2.32
CA LEU A 33 13.81 -7.70 -2.39
C LEU A 33 14.15 -9.06 -2.99
N ASP A 34 15.04 -9.10 -3.98
CA ASP A 34 15.49 -10.33 -4.63
C ASP A 34 16.74 -10.93 -3.96
N GLU A 35 17.56 -10.09 -3.33
CA GLU A 35 18.78 -10.48 -2.60
C GLU A 35 18.72 -9.95 -1.15
N PRO A 36 17.92 -10.57 -0.25
CA PRO A 36 17.73 -10.09 1.11
C PRO A 36 19.02 -9.90 1.89
N LEU A 37 19.02 -8.96 2.84
CA LEU A 37 20.15 -8.73 3.72
C LEU A 37 20.39 -9.96 4.63
N PRO A 38 21.66 -10.29 4.93
CA PRO A 38 21.96 -11.25 6.00
C PRO A 38 21.38 -10.82 7.35
N ALA A 39 21.07 -11.78 8.21
CA ALA A 39 20.56 -11.52 9.55
C ALA A 39 21.52 -10.60 10.33
N GLY A 40 20.96 -9.53 10.92
CA GLY A 40 21.73 -8.55 11.69
C GLY A 40 22.52 -7.53 10.87
N GLN A 41 22.57 -7.66 9.54
CA GLN A 41 23.21 -6.68 8.67
C GLN A 41 22.16 -5.70 8.14
N ASP A 42 22.33 -4.42 8.43
CA ASP A 42 21.46 -3.36 7.91
C ASP A 42 22.00 -2.79 6.58
N PHE A 43 21.23 -1.90 5.95
CA PHE A 43 21.71 -1.15 4.77
C PHE A 43 22.98 -0.37 5.09
N SER A 44 23.95 -0.45 4.17
CA SER A 44 25.06 0.50 4.14
C SER A 44 24.55 1.93 3.90
N GLU A 45 25.34 2.94 4.26
CA GLU A 45 24.98 4.34 3.99
C GLU A 45 24.77 4.61 2.49
N ALA A 46 25.52 3.92 1.62
CA ALA A 46 25.38 4.07 0.18
C ALA A 46 24.07 3.47 -0.34
N GLU A 47 23.74 2.24 0.06
CA GLU A 47 22.47 1.59 -0.30
C GLU A 47 21.27 2.39 0.22
N ASP A 48 21.34 2.85 1.47
CA ASP A 48 20.27 3.66 2.08
C ASP A 48 20.05 4.96 1.29
N LYS A 49 21.14 5.70 0.99
CA LYS A 49 21.06 6.96 0.25
C LYS A 49 20.50 6.78 -1.16
N GLU A 50 20.93 5.74 -1.87
CA GLU A 50 20.45 5.45 -3.23
C GLU A 50 18.94 5.20 -3.23
N LEU A 51 18.47 4.29 -2.36
CA LEU A 51 17.05 3.96 -2.27
C LEU A 51 16.20 5.16 -1.81
N GLN A 52 16.67 5.93 -0.82
CA GLN A 52 15.93 7.12 -0.37
C GLN A 52 15.85 8.19 -1.47
N THR A 53 16.90 8.35 -2.27
CA THR A 53 16.91 9.27 -3.42
C THR A 53 15.86 8.83 -4.45
N GLN A 54 15.78 7.53 -4.73
CA GLN A 54 14.79 6.97 -5.64
C GLN A 54 13.34 7.17 -5.15
N LEU A 55 13.09 6.96 -3.85
CA LEU A 55 11.76 7.17 -3.25
C LEU A 55 11.34 8.65 -3.27
N GLN A 56 12.28 9.57 -3.03
CA GLN A 56 12.04 11.01 -3.17
C GLN A 56 11.76 11.41 -4.62
N ALA A 57 12.50 10.83 -5.57
CA ALA A 57 12.27 11.08 -6.99
C ALA A 57 10.88 10.59 -7.44
N MET A 58 10.39 9.48 -6.88
CA MET A 58 9.04 9.02 -7.19
C MET A 58 7.96 9.93 -6.63
N ASP A 59 8.15 10.55 -5.46
CA ASP A 59 7.16 11.44 -4.82
C ASP A 59 6.83 12.69 -5.67
N ILE A 60 7.84 13.21 -6.37
CA ILE A 60 7.73 14.41 -7.20
C ILE A 60 7.14 14.14 -8.60
N LEU A 61 6.92 12.88 -8.98
CA LEU A 61 6.35 12.54 -10.28
C LEU A 61 4.88 12.98 -10.39
N PRO A 62 4.38 13.22 -11.62
CA PRO A 62 2.95 13.44 -11.88
C PRO A 62 2.10 12.28 -11.35
N GLN A 63 0.88 12.57 -10.89
CA GLN A 63 0.03 11.57 -10.22
C GLN A 63 -0.26 10.36 -11.11
N GLU A 64 -0.49 10.55 -12.40
CA GLU A 64 -0.74 9.49 -13.37
C GLU A 64 0.49 8.57 -13.51
N ALA A 65 1.68 9.16 -13.56
CA ALA A 65 2.95 8.43 -13.63
C ALA A 65 3.19 7.62 -12.35
N LYS A 66 3.05 8.26 -11.18
CA LYS A 66 3.15 7.59 -9.86
C LYS A 66 2.20 6.42 -9.76
N SER A 67 0.96 6.62 -10.19
CA SER A 67 -0.07 5.60 -10.13
C SER A 67 0.28 4.39 -11.00
N ILE A 68 0.86 4.58 -12.19
CA ILE A 68 1.30 3.47 -13.06
C ILE A 68 2.51 2.74 -12.45
N MET A 69 3.48 3.47 -11.91
CA MET A 69 4.64 2.88 -11.24
C MET A 69 4.22 2.07 -10.01
N TRP A 70 3.34 2.60 -9.17
CA TRP A 70 2.85 1.85 -8.02
C TRP A 70 2.02 0.63 -8.38
N ALA A 71 1.23 0.69 -9.46
CA ALA A 71 0.57 -0.49 -9.98
C ALA A 71 1.57 -1.58 -10.40
N ALA A 72 2.67 -1.20 -11.07
CA ALA A 72 3.73 -2.13 -11.46
C ALA A 72 4.40 -2.75 -10.22
N PHE A 73 4.73 -1.92 -9.22
CA PHE A 73 5.33 -2.38 -7.97
C PHE A 73 4.41 -3.34 -7.20
N CYS A 74 3.12 -2.99 -7.05
CA CYS A 74 2.13 -3.82 -6.38
C CYS A 74 1.94 -5.15 -7.12
N ALA A 75 1.92 -5.15 -8.45
CA ALA A 75 1.73 -6.38 -9.23
C ALA A 75 2.90 -7.36 -9.13
N LYS A 76 4.14 -6.86 -8.95
CA LYS A 76 5.37 -7.68 -9.06
C LYS A 76 6.11 -7.90 -7.73
N HIS A 77 6.05 -6.93 -6.81
CA HIS A 77 7.04 -6.83 -5.72
C HIS A 77 6.45 -6.77 -4.31
N VAL A 78 5.18 -6.39 -4.13
CA VAL A 78 4.58 -6.20 -2.78
C VAL A 78 4.63 -7.47 -1.92
N SER A 79 4.43 -8.65 -2.51
CA SER A 79 4.51 -9.92 -1.80
C SER A 79 5.93 -10.21 -1.30
N LYS A 80 6.96 -9.88 -2.10
CA LYS A 80 8.37 -10.01 -1.70
C LYS A 80 8.72 -9.01 -0.60
N LEU A 81 8.27 -7.76 -0.74
CA LEU A 81 8.43 -6.72 0.27
C LEU A 81 7.88 -7.15 1.63
N ALA A 82 6.64 -7.69 1.66
CA ALA A 82 6.02 -8.18 2.88
C ALA A 82 6.74 -9.39 3.46
N ARG A 83 7.22 -10.31 2.62
CA ARG A 83 8.02 -11.46 3.07
C ARG A 83 9.30 -11.00 3.75
N ASN A 84 10.07 -10.14 3.09
CA ASN A 84 11.34 -9.65 3.62
C ASN A 84 11.15 -8.84 4.90
N LEU A 85 10.09 -8.02 4.98
CA LEU A 85 9.79 -7.26 6.19
C LEU A 85 9.61 -8.15 7.44
N ARG A 86 9.09 -9.39 7.29
CA ARG A 86 8.94 -10.33 8.42
C ARG A 86 10.27 -10.88 8.92
N GLU A 87 11.28 -10.96 8.06
CA GLU A 87 12.61 -11.46 8.39
C GLU A 87 13.53 -10.38 8.98
N LEU A 88 13.17 -9.10 8.81
CA LEU A 88 13.94 -7.98 9.32
C LEU A 88 13.69 -7.73 10.81
N SER A 89 14.75 -7.39 11.53
CA SER A 89 14.66 -6.94 12.92
C SER A 89 14.69 -5.42 13.03
N LEU A 90 13.75 -4.86 13.79
CA LEU A 90 13.73 -3.43 14.10
C LEU A 90 14.97 -2.99 14.92
N GLU A 91 15.60 -3.91 15.65
CA GLU A 91 16.74 -3.62 16.54
C GLU A 91 18.07 -3.63 15.80
N THR A 92 18.29 -4.65 14.96
CA THR A 92 19.57 -4.83 14.26
C THR A 92 19.55 -4.34 12.82
N GLN A 93 18.37 -4.18 12.22
CA GLN A 93 18.19 -3.71 10.84
C GLN A 93 17.18 -2.55 10.74
N PRO A 94 17.28 -1.51 11.59
CA PRO A 94 16.31 -0.42 11.65
C PRO A 94 16.14 0.33 10.32
N LYS A 95 17.20 0.48 9.50
CA LYS A 95 17.11 1.19 8.23
C LYS A 95 16.32 0.41 7.20
N ALA A 96 16.66 -0.86 6.99
CA ALA A 96 15.95 -1.75 6.09
C ALA A 96 14.49 -1.92 6.52
N PHE A 97 14.24 -2.21 7.80
CA PHE A 97 12.90 -2.38 8.35
C PHE A 97 12.04 -1.14 8.11
N SER A 98 12.56 0.03 8.49
CA SER A 98 11.83 1.29 8.33
C SER A 98 11.61 1.65 6.87
N THR A 99 12.53 1.29 5.97
CA THR A 99 12.36 1.52 4.53
C THR A 99 11.30 0.61 3.92
N HIS A 100 11.20 -0.64 4.37
CA HIS A 100 10.13 -1.53 3.90
C HIS A 100 8.75 -1.05 4.34
N VAL A 101 8.62 -0.60 5.60
CA VAL A 101 7.39 0.04 6.09
C VAL A 101 7.10 1.34 5.34
N GLN A 102 8.14 2.15 5.05
CA GLN A 102 8.01 3.36 4.26
C GLN A 102 7.43 3.06 2.87
N ILE A 103 7.97 2.08 2.14
CA ILE A 103 7.45 1.70 0.82
C ILE A 103 5.97 1.31 0.91
N LEU A 104 5.61 0.42 1.84
CA LEU A 104 4.20 0.03 2.06
C LEU A 104 3.31 1.25 2.36
N SER A 105 3.80 2.21 3.15
CA SER A 105 3.04 3.42 3.51
C SER A 105 2.88 4.46 2.40
N LEU A 106 3.60 4.28 1.29
CA LEU A 106 3.50 5.15 0.11
C LEU A 106 2.70 4.50 -1.02
N LEU A 107 2.29 3.24 -0.86
CA LEU A 107 1.40 2.59 -1.82
C LEU A 107 0.03 3.31 -1.84
N PRO A 108 -0.64 3.35 -3.00
CA PRO A 108 -1.99 3.91 -3.09
C PRO A 108 -2.98 3.14 -2.22
N GLU A 109 -4.10 3.76 -1.87
CA GLU A 109 -5.21 3.10 -1.18
C GLU A 109 -5.66 1.85 -1.93
N ALA A 110 -5.96 0.77 -1.20
CA ALA A 110 -6.40 -0.48 -1.82
C ALA A 110 -7.81 -0.36 -2.44
N SER A 111 -8.60 0.65 -2.06
CA SER A 111 -9.82 1.01 -2.77
C SER A 111 -9.56 1.41 -4.24
N GLN A 112 -8.38 1.98 -4.54
CA GLN A 112 -8.02 2.48 -5.86
C GLN A 112 -7.00 1.60 -6.60
N GLU A 113 -6.19 0.82 -5.87
CA GLU A 113 -5.15 -0.02 -6.45
C GLU A 113 -5.49 -1.51 -6.33
N PRO A 114 -6.04 -2.14 -7.39
CA PRO A 114 -6.55 -3.50 -7.31
C PRO A 114 -5.46 -4.55 -7.09
N TYR A 115 -4.20 -4.34 -7.51
CA TYR A 115 -3.13 -5.29 -7.18
C TYR A 115 -2.85 -5.28 -5.67
N TYR A 116 -2.87 -4.11 -5.04
CA TYR A 116 -2.63 -3.99 -3.61
C TYR A 116 -3.80 -4.56 -2.79
N ARG A 117 -5.04 -4.28 -3.19
CA ARG A 117 -6.24 -4.89 -2.59
C ARG A 117 -6.23 -6.40 -2.60
N LEU A 118 -5.87 -6.99 -3.75
CA LEU A 118 -5.76 -8.44 -3.89
C LEU A 118 -4.67 -9.02 -2.99
N PHE A 119 -3.54 -8.32 -2.84
CA PHE A 119 -2.48 -8.70 -1.92
C PHE A 119 -2.93 -8.60 -0.45
N LEU A 120 -3.55 -7.49 -0.04
CA LEU A 120 -4.02 -7.33 1.35
C LEU A 120 -5.08 -8.37 1.73
N SER A 121 -5.89 -8.79 0.77
CA SER A 121 -6.92 -9.82 0.95
C SER A 121 -6.39 -11.25 0.82
N SER A 122 -5.09 -11.47 0.62
CA SER A 122 -4.51 -12.80 0.43
C SER A 122 -3.62 -13.22 1.60
N PRO A 123 -3.33 -14.52 1.79
CA PRO A 123 -2.52 -15.00 2.92
C PRO A 123 -1.12 -14.38 3.02
N GLU A 124 -0.61 -13.82 1.92
CA GLU A 124 0.67 -13.12 1.85
C GLU A 124 0.72 -11.82 2.67
N SER A 125 -0.41 -11.25 3.08
CA SER A 125 -0.49 -10.08 3.97
C SER A 125 -0.51 -10.44 5.46
N ARG A 126 -0.60 -11.74 5.79
CA ARG A 126 -0.80 -12.22 7.16
C ARG A 126 0.18 -11.63 8.17
N SER A 127 -0.34 -11.23 9.33
CA SER A 127 0.44 -10.66 10.45
C SER A 127 1.11 -9.31 10.19
N LEU A 128 0.94 -8.69 9.01
CA LEU A 128 1.53 -7.36 8.75
C LEU A 128 0.96 -6.30 9.67
N SER A 129 -0.33 -6.36 9.98
CA SER A 129 -1.04 -5.50 10.95
C SER A 129 -0.31 -5.47 12.30
N ASN A 130 -0.05 -6.64 12.89
CA ASN A 130 0.64 -6.80 14.16
C ASN A 130 2.11 -6.38 14.06
N LEU A 131 2.82 -6.80 13.01
CA LEU A 131 4.25 -6.47 12.82
C LEU A 131 4.47 -4.96 12.75
N ILE A 132 3.71 -4.27 11.89
CA ILE A 132 3.85 -2.84 11.65
C ILE A 132 3.26 -2.04 12.81
N GLY A 133 2.13 -2.46 13.36
CA GLY A 133 1.51 -1.81 14.53
C GLY A 133 2.44 -1.83 15.75
N ASN A 134 3.10 -2.95 16.01
CA ASN A 134 4.09 -3.05 17.08
C ASN A 134 5.33 -2.19 16.82
N ALA A 135 5.86 -2.19 15.59
CA ALA A 135 7.00 -1.34 15.24
C ALA A 135 6.65 0.15 15.37
N PHE A 136 5.47 0.57 14.91
CA PHE A 136 4.98 1.93 15.06
C PHE A 136 4.89 2.33 16.54
N ALA A 137 4.30 1.48 17.38
CA ALA A 137 4.18 1.74 18.82
C ALA A 137 5.54 1.83 19.53
N ARG A 138 6.53 1.02 19.11
CA ARG A 138 7.91 1.04 19.62
C ARG A 138 8.73 2.24 19.16
N GLY A 139 8.27 3.00 18.16
CA GLY A 139 8.97 4.16 17.64
C GLY A 139 9.87 3.83 16.44
N ILE A 140 9.31 3.18 15.43
CA ILE A 140 9.96 3.03 14.11
C ILE A 140 10.48 4.38 13.58
N MET A 141 11.63 4.34 12.91
CA MET A 141 12.24 5.53 12.33
C MET A 141 11.39 6.07 11.18
N TRP A 142 11.08 7.36 11.22
CA TRP A 142 10.31 8.02 10.16
C TRP A 142 11.24 8.39 9.00
N ARG A 143 10.84 8.05 7.78
CA ARG A 143 11.63 8.30 6.56
C ARG A 143 10.82 9.07 5.55
N ARG A 144 11.35 10.19 5.04
CA ARG A 144 10.71 11.00 4.00
C ARG A 144 10.78 10.30 2.65
N PRO A 145 9.73 10.33 1.81
CA PRO A 145 8.56 11.22 1.90
C PRO A 145 7.44 10.76 2.86
N SER A 146 7.56 9.57 3.46
CA SER A 146 6.61 9.10 4.47
C SER A 146 6.75 9.85 5.80
N GLY A 147 5.82 9.58 6.71
CA GLY A 147 5.77 10.14 8.05
C GLY A 147 4.77 9.38 8.92
N PRO A 148 4.53 9.83 10.16
CA PRO A 148 3.64 9.14 11.09
C PRO A 148 2.22 9.01 10.53
N GLY A 149 1.73 10.03 9.82
CA GLY A 149 0.42 9.97 9.18
C GLY A 149 0.34 8.94 8.07
N CYS A 150 1.36 8.85 7.21
CA CYS A 150 1.41 7.82 6.15
C CYS A 150 1.41 6.41 6.74
N ILE A 151 2.15 6.17 7.83
CA ILE A 151 2.12 4.88 8.53
C ILE A 151 0.74 4.63 9.17
N CYS A 152 0.07 5.67 9.67
CA CYS A 152 -1.32 5.53 10.14
C CYS A 152 -2.26 5.15 8.99
N GLY A 153 -2.12 5.78 7.82
CA GLY A 153 -2.83 5.40 6.60
C GLY A 153 -2.62 3.92 6.26
N LEU A 154 -1.37 3.45 6.25
CA LEU A 154 -1.05 2.03 6.06
C LEU A 154 -1.74 1.12 7.08
N LEU A 155 -1.71 1.47 8.37
CA LEU A 155 -2.37 0.67 9.40
C LEU A 155 -3.88 0.62 9.19
N ILE A 156 -4.49 1.68 8.67
CA ILE A 156 -5.91 1.68 8.33
C ILE A 156 -6.18 0.78 7.13
N GLU A 157 -5.35 0.82 6.08
CA GLU A 157 -5.48 -0.11 4.95
C GLU A 157 -5.37 -1.58 5.43
N LEU A 158 -4.44 -1.87 6.33
CA LEU A 158 -4.30 -3.21 6.91
C LEU A 158 -5.56 -3.62 7.70
N LEU A 159 -6.12 -2.71 8.51
CA LEU A 159 -7.33 -2.97 9.28
C LEU A 159 -8.57 -3.21 8.39
N PHE A 160 -8.70 -2.48 7.29
CA PHE A 160 -9.86 -2.58 6.40
C PHE A 160 -9.81 -3.77 5.44
N TRP A 161 -8.62 -4.21 5.03
CA TRP A 161 -8.48 -5.18 3.94
C TRP A 161 -7.94 -6.55 4.37
N CYS A 162 -7.23 -6.66 5.49
CA CYS A 162 -6.77 -7.96 6.01
C CYS A 162 -7.88 -8.67 6.79
N ASP A 163 -7.75 -9.99 6.93
CA ASP A 163 -8.77 -10.83 7.57
C ASP A 163 -8.84 -10.58 9.10
N PRO A 164 -9.99 -10.14 9.65
CA PRO A 164 -10.18 -9.96 11.08
C PRO A 164 -9.90 -11.20 11.93
N ALA A 165 -10.06 -12.40 11.35
CA ALA A 165 -9.78 -13.66 12.04
C ALA A 165 -8.29 -13.86 12.40
N GLU A 166 -7.38 -13.01 11.88
CA GLU A 166 -5.96 -13.05 12.23
C GLU A 166 -5.65 -12.50 13.63
N GLY A 167 -6.48 -11.59 14.16
CA GLY A 167 -6.28 -11.04 15.50
C GLY A 167 -6.74 -11.99 16.60
N ASP A 168 -6.09 -11.90 17.76
CA ASP A 168 -6.37 -12.72 18.95
C ASP A 168 -7.85 -12.72 19.40
N ASP A 169 -8.52 -11.57 19.31
CA ASP A 169 -9.93 -11.40 19.67
C ASP A 169 -10.89 -11.39 18.48
N LYS A 170 -10.37 -11.64 17.28
CA LYS A 170 -11.10 -11.67 16.00
C LYS A 170 -11.86 -10.39 15.66
N LYS A 171 -11.65 -9.28 16.37
CA LYS A 171 -12.30 -8.00 16.06
C LYS A 171 -11.65 -7.27 14.89
N SER A 172 -10.37 -7.55 14.66
CA SER A 172 -9.56 -6.95 13.61
C SER A 172 -8.35 -7.82 13.31
N PRO A 173 -7.66 -7.61 12.18
CA PRO A 173 -6.44 -8.35 11.87
C PRO A 173 -5.27 -8.04 12.84
N MET A 174 -5.41 -7.08 13.75
CA MET A 174 -4.39 -6.67 14.72
C MET A 174 -4.80 -7.11 16.11
N ASP A 175 -3.90 -7.71 16.88
CA ASP A 175 -4.16 -8.17 18.24
C ASP A 175 -4.60 -7.02 19.14
N ALA A 176 -5.52 -7.29 20.08
CA ALA A 176 -6.01 -6.31 21.04
C ALA A 176 -4.89 -5.63 21.82
N SER A 177 -3.84 -6.38 22.16
CA SER A 177 -2.67 -5.82 22.84
C SER A 177 -1.88 -4.84 21.97
N ALA A 178 -1.75 -5.13 20.67
CA ALA A 178 -1.08 -4.27 19.70
C ALA A 178 -1.90 -3.02 19.42
N ARG A 179 -3.22 -3.14 19.25
CA ARG A 179 -4.14 -1.99 19.10
C ARG A 179 -4.03 -1.00 20.27
N ARG A 180 -4.02 -1.50 21.51
CA ARG A 180 -3.81 -0.66 22.70
C ARG A 180 -2.45 0.05 22.71
N ARG A 181 -1.39 -0.62 22.26
CA ARG A 181 -0.06 0.00 22.13
C ARG A 181 -0.05 1.10 21.07
N VAL A 182 -0.67 0.85 19.92
CA VAL A 182 -0.82 1.85 18.84
C VAL A 182 -1.63 3.05 19.33
N ALA A 183 -2.77 2.84 19.98
CA ALA A 183 -3.60 3.93 20.52
C ALA A 183 -2.82 4.82 21.50
N ARG A 184 -2.02 4.24 22.41
CA ARG A 184 -1.14 5.03 23.29
C ARG A 184 -0.08 5.81 22.53
N LYS A 185 0.49 5.23 21.46
CA LYS A 185 1.45 5.93 20.60
C LYS A 185 0.81 7.11 19.87
N LEU A 186 -0.42 6.95 19.37
CA LEU A 186 -1.18 8.04 18.74
C LEU A 186 -1.43 9.19 19.71
N ALA A 187 -1.87 8.88 20.93
CA ALA A 187 -2.05 9.89 21.98
C ALA A 187 -0.74 10.65 22.28
N SER A 188 0.40 9.94 22.36
CA SER A 188 1.71 10.55 22.54
C SER A 188 2.13 11.43 21.37
N ILE A 189 1.84 11.03 20.12
CA ILE A 189 2.12 11.83 18.93
C ILE A 189 1.29 13.12 18.95
N LYS A 190 -0.02 13.02 19.24
CA LYS A 190 -0.94 14.17 19.29
C LYS A 190 -0.61 15.15 20.42
N ALA A 191 -0.12 14.64 21.56
CA ALA A 191 0.30 15.48 22.68
C ALA A 191 1.62 16.24 22.43
N ASN A 192 2.40 15.84 21.42
CA ASN A 192 3.63 16.53 21.07
C ASN A 192 3.32 17.85 20.34
N SER A 193 3.94 18.95 20.77
CA SER A 193 3.78 20.27 20.14
C SER A 193 4.17 20.29 18.66
N SER A 194 4.99 19.34 18.20
CA SER A 194 5.35 19.22 16.79
C SER A 194 4.21 18.72 15.90
N PHE A 195 3.16 18.12 16.48
CA PHE A 195 2.05 17.53 15.73
C PHE A 195 1.36 18.53 14.82
N GLN A 196 1.17 19.77 15.28
CA GLN A 196 0.54 20.85 14.50
C GLN A 196 1.29 21.21 13.21
N TYR A 197 2.60 20.92 13.14
CA TYR A 197 3.44 21.22 11.99
C TYR A 197 3.50 20.07 10.96
N LEU A 198 2.89 18.92 11.25
CA LEU A 198 2.73 17.87 10.25
C LEU A 198 1.80 18.35 9.12
N PRO A 199 1.97 17.87 7.88
CA PRO A 199 1.02 18.15 6.80
C PRO A 199 -0.42 17.81 7.20
N VAL A 200 -1.40 18.56 6.69
CA VAL A 200 -2.84 18.39 7.01
C VAL A 200 -3.29 16.93 6.84
N VAL A 201 -2.94 16.32 5.70
CA VAL A 201 -3.28 14.92 5.39
C VAL A 201 -2.69 13.96 6.45
N GLN A 202 -1.44 14.18 6.87
CA GLN A 202 -0.82 13.32 7.88
C GLN A 202 -1.47 13.45 9.26
N ARG A 203 -1.91 14.67 9.65
CA ARG A 203 -2.66 14.84 10.90
C ARG A 203 -4.02 14.15 10.81
N ALA A 204 -4.70 14.28 9.67
CA ALA A 204 -5.98 13.63 9.43
C ALA A 204 -5.86 12.10 9.52
N ASP A 205 -4.81 11.48 8.98
CA ASP A 205 -4.63 10.03 9.09
C ASP A 205 -4.32 9.55 10.53
N VAL A 206 -3.59 10.36 11.33
CA VAL A 206 -3.38 10.06 12.75
C VAL A 206 -4.71 10.06 13.51
N GLU A 207 -5.55 11.08 13.28
CA GLU A 207 -6.88 11.17 13.89
C GLU A 207 -7.83 10.07 13.37
N ARG A 208 -7.77 9.77 12.07
CA ARG A 208 -8.56 8.70 11.45
C ARG A 208 -8.25 7.34 12.04
N LEU A 209 -6.96 7.02 12.26
CA LEU A 209 -6.58 5.74 12.87
C LEU A 209 -7.05 5.67 14.33
N GLU A 210 -6.94 6.74 15.09
CA GLU A 210 -7.47 6.79 16.46
C GLU A 210 -8.99 6.56 16.49
N GLY A 211 -9.74 7.17 15.58
CA GLY A 211 -11.18 6.96 15.40
C GLY A 211 -11.50 5.50 15.05
N VAL A 212 -10.83 4.93 14.05
CA VAL A 212 -10.97 3.53 13.64
C VAL A 212 -10.74 2.59 14.82
N LEU A 213 -9.63 2.75 15.56
CA LEU A 213 -9.32 1.91 16.71
C LEU A 213 -10.36 2.04 17.83
N THR A 214 -10.86 3.25 18.07
CA THR A 214 -11.90 3.50 19.07
C THR A 214 -13.18 2.73 18.73
N VAL A 215 -13.62 2.78 17.48
CA VAL A 215 -14.83 2.07 17.03
C VAL A 215 -14.64 0.56 17.08
N VAL A 216 -13.47 0.03 16.68
CA VAL A 216 -13.14 -1.41 16.78
C VAL A 216 -13.25 -1.89 18.23
N GLU A 217 -12.77 -1.13 19.21
CA GLU A 217 -12.85 -1.52 20.62
C GLU A 217 -14.30 -1.50 21.14
N GLN A 218 -15.11 -0.53 20.69
CA GLN A 218 -16.49 -0.33 21.15
C GLN A 218 -17.51 -1.28 20.51
N MET A 219 -17.28 -1.68 19.26
CA MET A 219 -18.19 -2.55 18.52
C MET A 219 -18.00 -4.02 18.91
N PRO A 220 -19.08 -4.83 18.88
CA PRO A 220 -18.99 -6.27 19.04
C PRO A 220 -18.31 -6.90 17.82
N GLU A 221 -17.53 -7.95 18.08
CA GLU A 221 -16.91 -8.79 17.04
C GLU A 221 -16.16 -7.93 15.98
N ASP A 222 -16.23 -8.31 14.71
CA ASP A 222 -15.60 -7.64 13.57
C ASP A 222 -16.57 -6.76 12.77
N PHE A 223 -17.77 -6.48 13.30
CA PHE A 223 -18.86 -5.84 12.57
C PHE A 223 -18.44 -4.55 11.86
N TYR A 224 -17.71 -3.68 12.55
CA TYR A 224 -17.27 -2.41 11.98
C TYR A 224 -16.37 -2.59 10.75
N LEU A 225 -15.40 -3.51 10.84
CA LEU A 225 -14.44 -3.72 9.75
C LEU A 225 -15.06 -4.50 8.60
N ASN A 226 -15.90 -5.50 8.88
CA ASN A 226 -16.65 -6.21 7.84
C ASN A 226 -17.61 -5.27 7.10
N SER A 227 -18.41 -4.49 7.82
CA SER A 227 -19.31 -3.52 7.20
C SER A 227 -18.56 -2.46 6.38
N THR A 228 -17.42 -1.98 6.88
CA THR A 228 -16.57 -1.03 6.14
C THR A 228 -15.99 -1.68 4.89
N ARG A 229 -15.49 -2.92 4.99
CA ARG A 229 -14.94 -3.67 3.87
C ARG A 229 -16.00 -3.95 2.81
N ASP A 230 -17.21 -4.35 3.21
CA ASP A 230 -18.33 -4.58 2.30
C ASP A 230 -18.72 -3.29 1.56
N HIS A 231 -18.75 -2.16 2.29
CA HIS A 231 -18.99 -0.85 1.67
C HIS A 231 -17.91 -0.51 0.64
N LEU A 232 -16.63 -0.67 1.00
CA LEU A 232 -15.50 -0.40 0.10
C LEU A 232 -15.51 -1.34 -1.10
N LEU A 233 -15.83 -2.63 -0.92
CA LEU A 233 -15.98 -3.60 -2.01
C LEU A 233 -17.14 -3.23 -2.93
N GLY A 234 -18.27 -2.78 -2.39
CA GLY A 234 -19.42 -2.33 -3.18
C GLY A 234 -19.11 -1.11 -4.06
N GLN A 235 -18.15 -0.26 -3.69
CA GLN A 235 -17.69 0.86 -4.53
C GLN A 235 -16.86 0.42 -5.75
N VAL A 236 -16.31 -0.81 -5.72
CA VAL A 236 -15.37 -1.33 -6.73
C VAL A 236 -15.84 -2.64 -7.36
N ASP A 237 -17.03 -3.13 -7.02
CA ASP A 237 -17.71 -4.29 -7.61
C ASP A 237 -18.48 -3.88 -8.88
N CYS A 238 -17.81 -3.14 -9.75
CA CYS A 238 -18.37 -2.61 -10.99
C CYS A 238 -17.45 -2.92 -12.17
N CYS A 239 -18.05 -2.90 -13.36
CA CYS A 239 -17.30 -3.02 -14.60
C CYS A 239 -16.18 -1.94 -14.64
N GLY A 240 -14.93 -2.36 -14.86
CA GLY A 240 -13.78 -1.47 -14.91
C GLY A 240 -13.79 -0.47 -16.08
N ASN A 241 -14.82 -0.47 -16.92
CA ASN A 241 -15.12 0.69 -17.74
C ASN A 241 -16.02 1.63 -16.91
N GLU A 242 -15.43 2.68 -16.35
CA GLU A 242 -16.04 3.60 -15.37
C GLU A 242 -17.42 4.13 -15.81
N ASP A 243 -17.64 4.33 -17.11
CA ASP A 243 -18.91 4.81 -17.67
C ASP A 243 -20.05 3.76 -17.71
N CYS A 244 -19.79 2.50 -17.35
CA CYS A 244 -20.73 1.40 -17.57
C CYS A 244 -21.69 1.16 -16.40
N GLY A 245 -21.20 1.17 -15.16
CA GLY A 245 -21.98 0.86 -13.95
C GLY A 245 -22.52 -0.58 -13.81
N GLU A 246 -22.45 -1.41 -14.86
CA GLU A 246 -22.97 -2.79 -14.85
C GLU A 246 -22.11 -3.76 -14.03
N HIS A 247 -22.74 -4.80 -13.51
CA HIS A 247 -22.04 -5.87 -12.79
C HIS A 247 -21.10 -6.66 -13.73
N PRO A 248 -19.87 -6.95 -13.30
CA PRO A 248 -18.91 -7.68 -14.11
C PRO A 248 -19.26 -9.18 -14.23
N THR A 249 -18.94 -9.76 -15.39
CA THR A 249 -19.15 -11.19 -15.69
C THR A 249 -17.86 -11.88 -16.17
N MET A 250 -16.81 -11.11 -16.44
CA MET A 250 -15.52 -11.60 -16.89
C MET A 250 -14.37 -10.79 -16.29
N ARG A 251 -13.21 -11.42 -16.13
CA ARG A 251 -11.98 -10.74 -15.66
C ARG A 251 -11.00 -10.52 -16.82
N CYS A 252 -10.15 -9.51 -16.68
CA CYS A 252 -8.98 -9.39 -17.54
C CYS A 252 -8.12 -10.65 -17.43
N THR A 253 -7.92 -11.38 -18.53
CA THR A 253 -7.18 -12.64 -18.52
C THR A 253 -5.71 -12.48 -18.17
N ARG A 254 -5.14 -11.30 -18.41
CA ARG A 254 -3.73 -10.98 -18.14
C ARG A 254 -3.50 -10.63 -16.67
N CYS A 255 -4.12 -9.57 -16.16
CA CYS A 255 -3.86 -9.08 -14.81
C CYS A 255 -4.73 -9.75 -13.75
N LYS A 256 -5.90 -10.27 -14.12
CA LYS A 256 -6.92 -10.85 -13.23
C LYS A 256 -7.41 -9.91 -12.12
N SER A 257 -7.03 -8.63 -12.16
CA SER A 257 -7.31 -7.64 -11.10
C SER A 257 -8.44 -6.67 -11.45
N VAL A 258 -8.84 -6.62 -12.72
CA VAL A 258 -9.95 -5.78 -13.20
C VAL A 258 -11.00 -6.66 -13.87
N GLU A 259 -12.26 -6.36 -13.62
CA GLU A 259 -13.41 -7.09 -14.13
C GLU A 259 -14.25 -6.25 -15.10
N TYR A 260 -15.04 -6.90 -15.95
CA TYR A 260 -15.83 -6.28 -17.00
C TYR A 260 -17.16 -7.02 -17.18
N CYS A 261 -18.22 -6.29 -17.54
CA CYS A 261 -19.50 -6.89 -17.94
C CYS A 261 -19.45 -7.55 -19.33
N GLY A 262 -18.41 -7.27 -20.13
CA GLY A 262 -18.22 -7.87 -21.45
C GLY A 262 -17.04 -7.31 -22.24
N LYS A 263 -16.75 -7.94 -23.39
CA LYS A 263 -15.61 -7.63 -24.27
C LYS A 263 -15.59 -6.18 -24.79
N LYS A 264 -16.77 -5.56 -24.98
CA LYS A 264 -16.86 -4.16 -25.43
C LYS A 264 -16.28 -3.20 -24.38
N CYS A 265 -16.68 -3.36 -23.12
CA CYS A 265 -16.16 -2.56 -22.01
C CYS A 265 -14.67 -2.82 -21.75
N GLN A 266 -14.24 -4.09 -21.85
CA GLN A 266 -12.82 -4.42 -21.80
C GLN A 266 -12.02 -3.69 -22.89
N ALA A 267 -12.47 -3.74 -24.15
CA ALA A 267 -11.77 -3.07 -25.26
C ALA A 267 -11.73 -1.54 -25.10
N ARG A 268 -12.79 -0.94 -24.54
CA ARG A 268 -12.84 0.50 -24.24
C ARG A 268 -11.87 0.88 -23.12
N HIS A 269 -11.95 0.21 -21.97
CA HIS A 269 -11.03 0.44 -20.86
C HIS A 269 -9.56 0.18 -21.27
N TRP A 270 -9.32 -0.83 -22.13
CA TRP A 270 -7.99 -1.09 -22.70
C TRP A 270 -7.41 0.13 -23.42
N LYS A 271 -8.21 0.80 -24.26
CA LYS A 271 -7.83 2.01 -24.98
C LYS A 271 -7.70 3.23 -24.05
N ASN A 272 -8.51 3.29 -22.99
CA ASN A 272 -8.54 4.39 -22.03
C ASN A 272 -7.45 4.32 -20.95
N GLY A 273 -6.47 3.42 -21.07
CA GLY A 273 -5.30 3.41 -20.19
C GLY A 273 -5.07 2.10 -19.44
N HIS A 274 -6.01 1.14 -19.43
CA HIS A 274 -5.74 -0.15 -18.79
C HIS A 274 -4.50 -0.82 -19.39
N LYS A 275 -4.25 -0.65 -20.70
CA LYS A 275 -3.08 -1.21 -21.37
C LYS A 275 -1.75 -0.89 -20.68
N VAL A 276 -1.58 0.33 -20.17
CA VAL A 276 -0.32 0.75 -19.51
C VAL A 276 -0.23 0.28 -18.06
N ARG A 277 -1.38 0.01 -17.41
CA ARG A 277 -1.48 -0.50 -16.03
C ARG A 277 -1.69 -2.01 -15.93
N CYS A 278 -1.76 -2.71 -17.07
CA CYS A 278 -2.01 -4.14 -17.11
C CYS A 278 -0.68 -4.89 -16.98
N PHE A 279 -0.43 -5.41 -15.77
CA PHE A 279 0.71 -6.22 -15.40
C PHE A 279 0.23 -7.65 -15.16
N ALA A 280 1.02 -8.63 -15.57
CA ALA A 280 0.75 -10.00 -15.17
C ALA A 280 0.98 -10.08 -13.66
N ARG A 281 0.07 -10.76 -12.95
CA ARG A 281 0.29 -11.06 -11.54
C ARG A 281 1.26 -12.23 -11.48
N GLU A 282 2.43 -12.00 -10.87
CA GLU A 282 3.46 -13.01 -10.60
C GLU A 282 3.26 -13.65 -9.23
#